data_AF-A0A2G4FZS7-F1
#
_entry.id   AF-A0A2G4FZS7-F1
#
_cell.length_a   1.000
_cell.length_b   1.000
_cell.length_c   1.000
_cell.angle_alpha   90.00
_cell.angle_beta   90.00
_cell.angle_gamma   90.00
#
_symmetry.space_group_name_H-M   'P 1'
#
loop_
_entity.id
_entity.type
_entity.pdbx_description
1 polymer ?
#
loop_
_entity_poly.entity_id
_entity_poly.type
_entity_poly.pdbx_seq_one_letter_code
_entity_poly.pdbx_strand_id
1 'polypeptide(L)'
;MNSNPRPLWLALGAGAMLALGGLGWLARDLSAQPSGGQKRPTLLELLEEVRQAPPAPEPGRRAAPGPPAHRPWQSPLRASCAPGDTAQRLRLQQLAERVQSSPARVQIHPTNFGERFNRDAYGNPVDPTPQLVVLHETVYGIGSAINTFVTPHPRDEDQVSYHTLIGGDGSVVQVLDPSKRAFGAGNSAF
;
A
#
# COMPACT_ATOMS: atom_id res chain seq x y z
N MET A 1 -67.72 8.77 51.44
CA MET A 1 -66.87 7.62 51.09
C MET A 1 -67.11 7.29 49.62
N ASN A 2 -66.19 7.70 48.74
CA ASN A 2 -66.19 7.32 47.33
C ASN A 2 -64.73 7.19 46.89
N SER A 3 -64.26 5.94 46.83
CA SER A 3 -62.92 5.54 46.40
C SER A 3 -62.90 5.51 44.87
N ASN A 4 -62.12 6.39 44.24
CA ASN A 4 -61.97 6.44 42.79
C ASN A 4 -60.70 5.68 42.37
N PRO A 5 -60.80 4.57 41.61
CA PRO A 5 -59.69 3.66 41.32
C PRO A 5 -58.87 4.16 40.12
N ARG A 6 -58.11 5.24 40.34
CA ARG A 6 -57.17 5.77 39.33
C ARG A 6 -55.79 5.09 39.24
N PRO A 7 -55.28 4.26 40.19
CA PRO A 7 -53.92 3.74 40.04
C PRO A 7 -53.83 2.45 39.20
N LEU A 8 -54.95 1.77 38.92
CA LEU A 8 -54.90 0.44 38.27
C LEU A 8 -54.67 0.51 36.74
N TRP A 9 -55.12 1.58 36.09
CA TRP A 9 -55.00 1.75 34.63
C TRP A 9 -53.58 2.17 34.18
N LEU A 10 -52.83 2.86 35.03
CA LEU A 10 -51.44 3.24 34.74
C LEU A 10 -50.48 2.04 34.81
N ALA A 11 -50.77 1.04 35.66
CA ALA A 11 -49.95 -0.16 35.78
C ALA A 11 -50.05 -1.09 34.56
N LEU A 12 -51.24 -1.19 33.94
CA LEU A 12 -51.45 -2.03 32.75
C LEU A 12 -50.78 -1.45 31.49
N GLY A 13 -50.72 -0.13 31.34
CA GLY A 13 -50.05 0.51 30.20
C GLY A 13 -48.52 0.34 30.22
N ALA A 14 -47.89 0.43 31.40
CA ALA A 14 -46.45 0.28 31.55
C ALA A 14 -45.97 -1.17 31.35
N GLY A 15 -46.76 -2.16 31.77
CA GLY A 15 -46.45 -3.58 31.56
C GLY A 15 -46.45 -3.99 30.09
N ALA A 16 -47.38 -3.47 29.29
CA ALA A 16 -47.50 -3.80 27.87
C ALA A 16 -46.34 -3.23 27.02
N MET A 17 -45.81 -2.05 27.36
CA MET A 17 -44.65 -1.47 26.66
C MET A 17 -43.33 -2.19 26.98
N LEU A 18 -43.16 -2.70 28.20
CA LEU A 18 -41.97 -3.49 28.55
C LEU A 18 -41.97 -4.89 27.93
N ALA A 19 -43.14 -5.52 27.78
CA ALA A 19 -43.26 -6.83 27.12
C ALA A 19 -42.98 -6.76 25.60
N LEU A 20 -43.44 -5.69 24.92
CA LEU A 20 -43.17 -5.50 23.49
C LEU A 20 -41.71 -5.09 23.20
N GLY A 21 -41.08 -4.32 24.08
CA GLY A 21 -39.66 -3.98 23.98
C GLY A 21 -38.72 -5.17 24.19
N GLY A 22 -39.04 -6.07 25.13
CA GLY A 22 -38.25 -7.26 25.42
C GLY A 22 -38.28 -8.33 24.31
N LEU A 23 -39.44 -8.54 23.69
CA LEU A 23 -39.58 -9.46 22.55
C LEU A 23 -38.85 -8.97 21.30
N GLY A 24 -38.82 -7.65 21.06
CA GLY A 24 -38.06 -7.06 19.96
C GLY A 24 -36.54 -7.19 20.12
N TRP A 25 -36.03 -7.22 21.36
CA TRP A 25 -34.61 -7.41 21.65
C TRP A 25 -34.18 -8.88 21.50
N LEU A 26 -34.99 -9.82 21.99
CA LEU A 26 -34.73 -11.26 21.80
C LEU A 26 -34.83 -11.70 20.33
N ALA A 27 -35.77 -11.13 19.55
CA ALA A 27 -35.87 -11.42 18.13
C ALA A 27 -34.67 -10.88 17.33
N ARG A 28 -34.02 -9.81 17.80
CA ARG A 28 -32.84 -9.21 17.17
C ARG A 28 -31.56 -10.01 17.45
N ASP A 29 -31.45 -10.65 18.63
CA ASP A 29 -30.34 -11.57 18.92
C ASP A 29 -30.47 -12.91 18.17
N LEU A 30 -31.69 -13.38 17.90
CA LEU A 30 -31.91 -14.59 17.08
C LEU A 30 -31.76 -14.34 15.57
N SER A 31 -31.79 -13.09 15.12
CA SER A 31 -31.63 -12.69 13.71
C SER A 31 -30.32 -11.95 13.42
N ALA A 32 -29.42 -11.86 14.41
CA ALA A 32 -28.04 -11.41 14.24
C ALA A 32 -27.24 -12.48 13.50
N GLN A 33 -27.44 -12.54 12.19
CA GLN A 33 -26.61 -13.30 11.27
C GLN A 33 -25.16 -12.76 11.39
N PRO A 34 -24.18 -13.58 11.82
CA PRO A 34 -22.80 -13.12 11.88
C PRO A 34 -22.28 -13.01 10.45
N SER A 35 -22.29 -11.79 9.93
CA SER A 35 -21.53 -11.40 8.75
C SER A 35 -20.04 -11.64 9.03
N GLY A 36 -19.39 -12.41 8.15
CA GLY A 36 -17.93 -12.55 8.10
C GLY A 36 -17.39 -13.75 8.87
N GLY A 37 -17.52 -14.94 8.29
CA GLY A 37 -16.87 -16.15 8.77
C GLY A 37 -15.34 -16.05 8.66
N GLN A 38 -14.68 -15.68 9.74
CA GLN A 38 -13.34 -16.21 10.07
C GLN A 38 -13.54 -17.31 11.12
N LYS A 39 -13.65 -18.55 10.64
CA LYS A 39 -13.62 -19.73 11.50
C LYS A 39 -12.25 -19.76 12.18
N ARG A 40 -12.22 -19.73 13.51
CA ARG A 40 -11.00 -20.07 14.26
C ARG A 40 -10.63 -21.51 13.90
N PRO A 41 -9.41 -21.77 13.42
CA PRO A 41 -9.03 -23.11 13.00
C PRO A 41 -9.14 -24.06 14.17
N THR A 42 -9.71 -25.23 13.93
CA THR A 42 -9.87 -26.24 14.98
C THR A 42 -8.50 -26.82 15.35
N LEU A 43 -8.36 -27.39 16.55
CA LEU A 43 -7.09 -28.01 16.99
C LEU A 43 -6.65 -29.14 16.02
N LEU A 44 -7.62 -29.82 15.41
CA LEU A 44 -7.38 -30.80 14.34
C LEU A 44 -6.84 -30.16 13.06
N GLU A 45 -7.32 -28.98 12.68
CA GLU A 45 -6.83 -28.20 11.53
C GLU A 45 -5.39 -27.74 11.75
N LEU A 46 -5.06 -27.28 12.96
CA LEU A 46 -3.70 -26.90 13.34
C LEU A 46 -2.76 -28.12 13.39
N LEU A 47 -3.24 -29.26 13.89
CA LEU A 47 -2.48 -30.51 13.87
C LEU A 47 -2.28 -31.04 12.45
N GLU A 48 -3.24 -30.83 11.56
CA GLU A 48 -3.13 -31.19 10.14
C GLU A 48 -2.15 -30.27 9.41
N GLU A 49 -2.18 -28.96 9.68
CA GLU A 49 -1.21 -27.99 9.14
C GLU A 49 0.23 -28.32 9.56
N VAL A 50 0.45 -28.74 10.81
CA VAL A 50 1.78 -29.18 11.30
C VAL A 50 2.21 -30.52 10.68
N ARG A 51 1.26 -31.37 10.25
CA ARG A 51 1.53 -32.66 9.60
C ARG A 51 1.75 -32.54 8.10
N GLN A 52 1.26 -31.49 7.47
CA GLN A 52 1.48 -31.24 6.05
C GLN A 52 2.95 -30.90 5.83
N ALA A 53 3.65 -31.77 5.10
CA ALA A 53 4.98 -31.47 4.60
C ALA A 53 4.92 -30.14 3.84
N PRO A 54 5.94 -29.26 3.97
CA PRO A 54 5.99 -28.03 3.20
C PRO A 54 5.73 -28.35 1.72
N PRO A 55 4.91 -27.54 1.02
CA PRO A 55 4.67 -27.77 -0.39
C PRO A 55 6.01 -27.88 -1.11
N ALA A 56 6.13 -28.89 -1.97
CA ALA A 56 7.32 -29.04 -2.79
C ALA A 56 7.58 -27.71 -3.53
N PRO A 57 8.83 -27.24 -3.59
CA PRO A 57 9.15 -26.00 -4.28
C PRO A 57 8.60 -26.06 -5.71
N GLU A 58 7.96 -24.96 -6.16
CA GLU A 58 7.36 -24.93 -7.50
C GLU A 58 8.39 -25.37 -8.55
N PRO A 59 7.97 -26.16 -9.56
CA PRO A 59 8.87 -26.63 -10.61
C PRO A 59 9.67 -25.46 -11.21
N GLY A 60 10.99 -25.56 -11.19
CA GLY A 60 11.90 -24.55 -11.74
C GLY A 60 12.52 -23.59 -10.73
N ARG A 61 12.10 -23.59 -9.45
CA ARG A 61 12.77 -22.79 -8.41
C ARG A 61 14.13 -23.37 -8.04
N ARG A 62 15.14 -22.50 -7.96
CA ARG A 62 16.51 -22.86 -7.53
C ARG A 62 16.97 -21.89 -6.43
N ALA A 63 17.89 -22.36 -5.60
CA ALA A 63 18.52 -21.48 -4.60
C ALA A 63 19.32 -20.39 -5.32
N ALA A 64 18.88 -19.13 -5.15
CA ALA A 64 19.66 -17.98 -5.58
C ALA A 64 20.85 -17.77 -4.64
N PRO A 65 22.03 -17.39 -5.15
CA PRO A 65 23.15 -17.00 -4.29
C PRO A 65 22.74 -15.79 -3.46
N GLY A 66 23.13 -15.78 -2.19
CA GLY A 66 22.93 -14.62 -1.32
C GLY A 66 23.71 -13.40 -1.83
N PRO A 67 23.28 -12.18 -1.46
CA PRO A 67 24.06 -10.99 -1.76
C PRO A 67 25.47 -11.10 -1.15
N PRO A 68 26.49 -10.52 -1.80
CA PRO A 68 27.83 -10.52 -1.24
C PRO A 68 27.84 -9.84 0.13
N ALA A 69 28.63 -10.40 1.06
CA ALA A 69 28.81 -9.81 2.37
C ALA A 69 29.43 -8.42 2.22
N HIS A 70 28.74 -7.41 2.72
CA HIS A 70 29.20 -6.02 2.71
C HIS A 70 28.96 -5.39 4.08
N ARG A 71 29.77 -4.39 4.41
CA ARG A 71 29.53 -3.59 5.61
C ARG A 71 28.26 -2.78 5.40
N PRO A 72 27.39 -2.62 6.42
CA PRO A 72 26.23 -1.77 6.30
C PRO A 72 26.69 -0.34 5.94
N TRP A 73 26.08 0.23 4.91
CA TRP A 73 26.38 1.60 4.50
C TRP A 73 25.94 2.56 5.59
N GLN A 74 26.81 3.51 5.93
CA GLN A 74 26.49 4.60 6.84
C GLN A 74 26.49 5.90 6.05
N SER A 75 25.35 6.61 6.06
CA SER A 75 25.23 7.87 5.35
C SER A 75 26.24 8.89 5.91
N PRO A 76 27.04 9.55 5.05
CA PRO A 76 27.90 10.64 5.50
C PRO A 76 27.09 11.82 6.04
N LEU A 77 25.81 11.93 5.63
CA LEU A 77 24.89 12.97 6.10
C LEU A 77 24.30 12.67 7.49
N ARG A 78 24.57 11.49 8.07
CA ARG A 78 24.00 11.12 9.38
C ARG A 78 24.37 12.12 10.48
N ALA A 79 25.59 12.66 10.45
CA ALA A 79 26.06 13.68 11.39
C ALA A 79 25.45 15.07 11.11
N SER A 80 25.09 15.35 9.85
CA SER A 80 24.48 16.61 9.43
C SER A 80 22.96 16.65 9.70
N CYS A 81 22.32 15.49 9.86
CA CYS A 81 20.94 15.39 10.33
C CYS A 81 20.87 15.61 11.86
N ALA A 82 21.28 16.78 12.35
CA ALA A 82 21.01 17.19 13.71
C ALA A 82 19.60 17.82 13.76
N PRO A 83 18.60 17.19 14.42
CA PRO A 83 17.25 17.72 14.51
C PRO A 83 17.20 18.80 15.59
N GLY A 84 17.89 19.92 15.38
CA GLY A 84 17.87 21.06 16.30
C GLY A 84 16.64 21.95 16.11
N ASP A 85 16.19 22.11 14.86
CA ASP A 85 15.10 23.04 14.54
C ASP A 85 13.75 22.31 14.41
N THR A 86 12.88 22.56 15.38
CA THR A 86 11.51 22.04 15.39
C THR A 86 10.67 22.59 14.24
N ALA A 87 10.88 23.84 13.83
CA ALA A 87 10.14 24.46 12.73
C ALA A 87 10.50 23.82 11.38
N GLN A 88 11.79 23.62 11.12
CA GLN A 88 12.25 22.91 9.93
C GLN A 88 11.71 21.47 9.88
N ARG A 89 11.72 20.74 11.00
CA ARG A 89 11.16 19.38 11.07
C ARG A 89 9.66 19.35 10.73
N LEU A 90 8.87 20.24 11.32
CA LEU A 90 7.43 20.34 11.03
C LEU A 90 7.17 20.68 9.57
N ARG A 91 7.94 21.62 9.00
CA ARG A 91 7.86 21.96 7.58
C ARG A 91 8.16 20.76 6.67
N LEU A 92 9.21 19.99 6.97
CA LEU A 92 9.57 18.79 6.21
C LEU A 92 8.52 17.70 6.31
N GLN A 93 7.93 17.49 7.49
CA GLN A 93 6.81 16.55 7.68
C GLN A 93 5.60 16.95 6.84
N GLN A 94 5.19 18.23 6.87
CA GLN A 94 4.10 18.73 6.05
C GLN A 94 4.38 18.62 4.55
N LEU A 95 5.64 18.84 4.12
CA LEU A 95 6.03 18.64 2.71
C LEU A 95 5.94 17.16 2.32
N ALA A 96 6.44 16.25 3.16
CA ALA A 96 6.35 14.82 2.92
C ALA A 96 4.89 14.34 2.83
N GLU A 97 4.03 14.80 3.74
CA GLU A 97 2.59 14.49 3.71
C GLU A 97 1.90 14.99 2.43
N ARG A 98 2.25 16.21 1.97
CA ARG A 98 1.72 16.74 0.71
C ARG A 98 2.13 15.88 -0.49
N VAL A 99 3.41 15.50 -0.57
CA VAL A 99 3.92 14.66 -1.66
C VAL A 99 3.27 13.28 -1.65
N GLN A 100 3.01 12.71 -0.47
CA GLN A 100 2.38 11.39 -0.33
C GLN A 100 0.89 11.39 -0.69
N SER A 101 0.17 12.47 -0.38
CA SER A 101 -1.29 12.51 -0.50
C SER A 101 -1.80 12.85 -1.90
N SER A 102 -1.07 13.63 -2.70
CA SER A 102 -1.53 14.03 -4.03
C SER A 102 -0.40 14.49 -4.97
N PRO A 103 0.45 13.57 -5.47
CA PRO A 103 1.41 13.94 -6.51
C PRO A 103 0.66 14.26 -7.81
N ALA A 104 1.14 15.26 -8.55
CA ALA A 104 0.68 15.46 -9.92
C ALA A 104 1.01 14.21 -10.74
N ARG A 105 0.12 13.80 -11.64
CA ARG A 105 0.32 12.60 -12.48
C ARG A 105 0.26 12.96 -13.95
N VAL A 106 1.11 12.29 -14.73
CA VAL A 106 1.12 12.39 -16.19
C VAL A 106 1.08 10.98 -16.77
N GLN A 107 0.27 10.80 -17.82
CA GLN A 107 0.30 9.59 -18.62
C GLN A 107 1.32 9.73 -19.73
N ILE A 108 2.29 8.81 -19.79
CA ILE A 108 3.32 8.80 -20.84
C ILE A 108 3.02 7.76 -21.91
N HIS A 109 3.75 7.81 -23.03
CA HIS A 109 3.51 6.89 -24.13
C HIS A 109 3.91 5.45 -23.74
N PRO A 110 3.11 4.42 -24.08
CA PRO A 110 3.39 3.01 -23.75
C PRO A 110 4.72 2.46 -24.25
N THR A 111 5.29 3.04 -25.31
CA THR A 111 6.63 2.64 -25.79
C THR A 111 7.75 3.04 -24.85
N ASN A 112 7.50 3.96 -23.90
CA ASN A 112 8.51 4.50 -23.00
C ASN A 112 8.51 3.82 -21.62
N PHE A 113 7.81 2.70 -21.44
CA PHE A 113 7.93 1.88 -20.25
C PHE A 113 7.65 0.41 -20.55
N GLY A 114 7.98 -0.46 -19.60
CA GLY A 114 7.71 -1.90 -19.71
C GLY A 114 7.18 -2.48 -18.40
N GLU A 115 6.99 -3.80 -18.41
CA GLU A 115 6.70 -4.55 -17.19
C GLU A 115 7.98 -4.91 -16.45
N ARG A 116 7.90 -4.97 -15.12
CA ARG A 116 8.93 -5.60 -14.29
C ARG A 116 8.76 -7.12 -14.28
N PHE A 117 9.87 -7.81 -14.10
CA PHE A 117 9.87 -9.24 -13.82
C PHE A 117 9.34 -9.47 -12.40
N ASN A 118 8.39 -10.39 -12.28
CA ASN A 118 7.88 -10.85 -10.99
C ASN A 118 8.70 -12.02 -10.42
N ARG A 119 9.71 -12.50 -11.17
CA ARG A 119 10.58 -13.60 -10.78
C ARG A 119 12.03 -13.30 -11.13
N ASP A 120 12.94 -13.80 -10.31
CA ASP A 120 14.37 -13.74 -10.56
C ASP A 120 14.82 -14.79 -11.60
N ALA A 121 16.11 -14.77 -11.96
CA ALA A 121 16.70 -15.75 -12.89
C ALA A 121 16.66 -17.20 -12.39
N TYR A 122 16.31 -17.43 -11.13
CA TYR A 122 16.20 -18.74 -10.48
C TYR A 122 14.74 -19.16 -10.25
N GLY A 123 13.77 -18.40 -10.76
CA GLY A 123 12.33 -18.68 -10.66
C GLY A 123 11.69 -18.27 -9.33
N ASN A 124 12.43 -17.63 -8.43
CA ASN A 124 11.91 -17.18 -7.14
C ASN A 124 11.10 -15.88 -7.32
N PRO A 125 10.02 -15.67 -6.56
CA PRO A 125 9.27 -14.42 -6.59
C PRO A 125 10.16 -13.24 -6.16
N VAL A 126 10.00 -12.10 -6.83
CA VAL A 126 10.68 -10.84 -6.49
C VAL A 126 9.71 -9.94 -5.73
N ASP A 127 10.18 -9.35 -4.62
CA ASP A 127 9.47 -8.29 -3.92
C ASP A 127 9.64 -6.97 -4.70
N PRO A 128 8.55 -6.39 -5.25
CA PRO A 128 8.62 -5.16 -6.04
C PRO A 128 8.80 -3.90 -5.18
N THR A 129 8.89 -4.02 -3.85
CA THR A 129 9.16 -2.89 -2.96
C THR A 129 10.54 -2.30 -3.30
N PRO A 130 10.63 -1.01 -3.70
CA PRO A 130 11.91 -0.43 -4.11
C PRO A 130 12.96 -0.49 -2.99
N GLN A 131 14.05 -1.22 -3.21
CA GLN A 131 15.20 -1.27 -2.31
C GLN A 131 16.31 -0.29 -2.69
N LEU A 132 16.29 0.18 -3.94
CA LEU A 132 17.24 1.13 -4.49
C LEU A 132 16.49 2.29 -5.14
N VAL A 133 16.89 3.50 -4.81
CA VAL A 133 16.45 4.72 -5.50
C VAL A 133 17.65 5.28 -6.26
N VAL A 134 17.50 5.42 -7.58
CA VAL A 134 18.53 6.03 -8.43
C VAL A 134 18.11 7.46 -8.73
N LEU A 135 18.97 8.42 -8.40
CA LEU A 135 18.75 9.83 -8.70
C LEU A 135 19.44 10.18 -10.02
N HIS A 136 18.66 10.76 -10.93
CA HIS A 136 19.12 11.27 -12.21
C HIS A 136 18.74 12.74 -12.33
N GLU A 137 19.58 13.48 -13.04
CA GLU A 137 19.26 14.83 -13.49
C GLU A 137 18.80 14.78 -14.95
N THR A 138 17.80 15.58 -15.28
CA THR A 138 17.39 15.82 -16.67
C THR A 138 18.28 16.91 -17.27
N VAL A 139 18.65 16.77 -18.55
CA VAL A 139 19.46 17.80 -19.25
C VAL A 139 18.73 19.15 -19.33
N TYR A 140 17.39 19.13 -19.37
CA TYR A 140 16.51 20.31 -19.43
C TYR A 140 15.48 20.30 -18.30
N GLY A 141 14.56 21.26 -18.29
CA GLY A 141 13.48 21.35 -17.31
C GLY A 141 12.43 20.24 -17.41
N ILE A 142 11.60 20.14 -16.37
CA ILE A 142 10.57 19.10 -16.21
C ILE A 142 9.60 19.01 -17.40
N GLY A 143 9.21 20.14 -17.99
CA GLY A 143 8.31 20.17 -19.15
C GLY A 143 8.93 19.53 -20.39
N SER A 144 10.24 19.71 -20.59
CA SER A 144 10.95 19.04 -21.68
C SER A 144 10.96 17.53 -21.49
N ALA A 145 11.22 17.05 -20.28
CA ALA A 145 11.22 15.62 -19.97
C ALA A 145 9.83 15.01 -20.20
N ILE A 146 8.77 15.68 -19.72
CA ILE A 146 7.39 15.24 -19.93
C ILE A 146 7.06 15.15 -21.43
N ASN A 147 7.40 16.19 -22.21
CA ASN A 147 7.16 16.19 -23.65
C ASN A 147 7.89 15.04 -24.37
N THR A 148 9.10 14.71 -23.93
CA THR A 148 9.81 13.53 -24.43
C THR A 148 9.06 12.24 -24.05
N PHE A 149 8.62 12.08 -22.80
CA PHE A 149 8.00 10.81 -22.36
C PHE A 149 6.62 10.57 -22.99
N VAL A 150 5.86 11.61 -23.32
CA VAL A 150 4.58 11.47 -24.04
C VAL A 150 4.76 11.23 -25.54
N THR A 151 5.97 11.43 -26.07
CA THR A 151 6.30 11.18 -27.47
C THR A 151 6.57 9.69 -27.71
N PRO A 152 6.01 9.05 -28.74
CA PRO A 152 6.32 7.67 -29.07
C PRO A 152 7.79 7.46 -29.48
N HIS A 153 8.43 6.44 -28.89
CA HIS A 153 9.78 5.99 -29.26
C HIS A 153 9.76 4.48 -29.52
N PRO A 154 9.53 4.05 -30.78
CA PRO A 154 9.38 2.64 -31.10
C PRO A 154 10.71 1.87 -31.12
N ARG A 155 11.84 2.58 -31.21
CA ARG A 155 13.18 2.00 -31.19
C ARG A 155 13.68 1.94 -29.76
N ASP A 156 14.16 0.77 -29.34
CA ASP A 156 14.61 0.52 -27.96
C ASP A 156 15.69 1.52 -27.52
N GLU A 157 16.57 1.96 -28.43
CA GLU A 157 17.62 2.94 -28.12
C GLU A 157 17.11 4.36 -27.80
N ASP A 158 15.87 4.68 -28.18
CA ASP A 158 15.26 6.00 -27.96
C ASP A 158 14.30 6.01 -26.76
N GLN A 159 13.96 4.84 -26.21
CA GLN A 159 12.98 4.72 -25.14
C GLN A 159 13.53 5.32 -23.83
N VAL A 160 12.75 6.20 -23.20
CA VAL A 160 13.22 6.92 -22.02
C VAL A 160 12.06 7.29 -21.08
N SER A 161 12.25 7.08 -19.78
CA SER A 161 11.31 7.48 -18.74
C SER A 161 11.94 7.42 -17.35
N TYR A 162 11.34 8.14 -16.40
CA TYR A 162 11.61 8.03 -14.97
C TYR A 162 10.31 7.72 -14.22
N HIS A 163 10.40 7.21 -12.99
CA HIS A 163 9.21 7.01 -12.15
C HIS A 163 8.63 8.32 -11.62
N THR A 164 9.51 9.24 -11.23
CA THR A 164 9.15 10.53 -10.62
C THR A 164 10.07 11.61 -11.16
N LEU A 165 9.49 12.78 -11.44
CA LEU A 165 10.22 14.00 -11.73
C LEU A 165 10.06 14.98 -10.57
N ILE A 166 11.13 15.68 -10.24
CA ILE A 166 11.14 16.76 -9.26
C ILE A 166 11.56 18.04 -9.98
N GLY A 167 10.67 19.03 -10.02
CA GLY A 167 10.96 20.34 -10.61
C GLY A 167 11.88 21.16 -9.71
N GLY A 168 12.62 22.11 -10.30
CA GLY A 168 13.46 23.04 -9.55
C GLY A 168 12.67 23.96 -8.59
N ASP A 169 11.37 24.09 -8.80
CA ASP A 169 10.41 24.77 -7.92
C ASP A 169 9.89 23.88 -6.77
N GLY A 170 10.32 22.62 -6.70
CA GLY A 170 9.88 21.64 -5.71
C GLY A 170 8.59 20.90 -6.10
N SER A 171 8.07 21.09 -7.31
CA SER A 171 6.96 20.28 -7.83
C SER A 171 7.37 18.82 -7.95
N VAL A 172 6.42 17.90 -7.69
CA VAL A 172 6.64 16.45 -7.81
C VAL A 172 5.60 15.88 -8.76
N VAL A 173 6.08 15.26 -9.83
CA VAL A 173 5.24 14.60 -10.84
C VAL A 173 5.54 13.11 -10.84
N GLN A 174 4.53 12.30 -10.50
CA GLN A 174 4.58 10.86 -10.67
C GLN A 174 4.27 10.52 -12.13
N VAL A 175 5.23 9.90 -12.80
CA VAL A 175 5.19 9.59 -14.22
C VAL A 175 4.83 8.12 -14.45
N LEU A 176 5.36 7.22 -13.61
CA LEU A 176 5.08 5.79 -13.69
C LEU A 176 4.78 5.22 -12.30
N ASP A 177 3.95 4.18 -12.30
CA ASP A 177 3.79 3.32 -11.13
C ASP A 177 5.12 2.60 -10.82
N PRO A 178 5.54 2.47 -9.55
CA PRO A 178 6.76 1.76 -9.19
C PRO A 178 6.83 0.32 -9.74
N SER A 179 5.69 -0.35 -9.95
CA SER A 179 5.62 -1.70 -10.55
C SER A 179 5.99 -1.76 -12.03
N LYS A 180 6.08 -0.62 -12.72
CA LYS A 180 6.52 -0.54 -14.11
C LYS A 180 8.03 -0.38 -14.22
N ARG A 181 8.60 -0.90 -15.29
CA ARG A 181 9.99 -0.68 -15.69
C ARG A 181 10.10 0.68 -16.38
N ALA A 182 10.92 1.56 -15.83
CA ALA A 182 11.29 2.83 -16.46
C ALA A 182 12.60 2.69 -17.25
N PHE A 183 12.77 3.43 -18.34
CA PHE A 183 13.93 3.29 -19.24
C PHE A 183 15.07 4.30 -19.00
N GLY A 184 15.06 5.01 -17.86
CA GLY A 184 16.06 6.02 -17.53
C GLY A 184 17.29 5.52 -16.75
N ALA A 185 17.28 4.29 -16.23
CA ALA A 185 18.34 3.75 -15.39
C ALA A 185 18.61 2.27 -15.72
N GLY A 186 19.81 1.93 -16.18
CA GLY A 186 20.35 0.56 -16.31
C GLY A 186 19.33 -0.57 -16.58
N ASN A 187 19.54 -1.73 -15.97
CA ASN A 187 18.57 -2.83 -16.01
C ASN A 187 17.57 -2.69 -14.85
N SER A 188 16.62 -1.77 -14.98
CA SER A 188 15.52 -1.49 -14.03
C SER A 188 14.35 -2.49 -14.10
N ALA A 189 14.56 -3.68 -14.68
CA ALA A 189 13.50 -4.64 -14.95
C ALA A 189 13.05 -5.44 -13.72
N PHE A 190 13.66 -5.25 -12.55
CA PHE A 190 13.35 -5.94 -11.29
C PHE A 190 12.97 -4.91 -10.24
#